data_AF-A0A530Y390-F1
#
_entry.id   AF-A0A530Y390-F1
#
_cell.length_a   1.000
_cell.length_b   1.000
_cell.length_c   1.000
_cell.angle_alpha   90.00
_cell.angle_beta   90.00
_cell.angle_gamma   90.00
#
_symmetry.space_group_name_H-M   'P 1'
#
loop_
_entity.id
_entity.type
_entity.pdbx_description
1 polymer ?
#
loop_
_entity_poly.entity_id
_entity_poly.type
_entity_poly.pdbx_seq_one_letter_code
_entity_poly.pdbx_strand_id
1 'polypeptide(L)'
;GSRVVIVEDIVTTGLSIRETIDCLRALGAEVVAAACIIDRSAGKTDVGVPLIALAEYEVPAYPADRLPPELAAIPPVKPGSRNI
;
A
#
# COMPACT_ATOMS: atom_id res chain seq x y z
N GLY A 1 -23.21 -12.05 -3.77
CA GLY A 1 -22.65 -11.40 -2.57
C GLY A 1 -22.94 -9.92 -2.58
N SER A 2 -22.57 -9.21 -1.51
CA SER A 2 -22.54 -7.74 -1.51
C SER A 2 -21.41 -7.24 -2.40
N ARG A 3 -21.63 -6.12 -3.09
CA ARG A 3 -20.59 -5.42 -3.86
C ARG A 3 -19.81 -4.52 -2.91
N VAL A 4 -18.48 -4.65 -2.89
CA VAL A 4 -17.61 -3.98 -1.92
C VAL A 4 -16.52 -3.19 -2.62
N VAL A 5 -16.28 -1.97 -2.14
CA VAL A 5 -15.09 -1.18 -2.43
C VAL A 5 -14.24 -1.13 -1.16
N ILE A 6 -12.96 -1.44 -1.28
CA ILE A 6 -12.00 -1.31 -0.17
C ILE A 6 -11.40 0.10 -0.22
N VAL A 7 -11.26 0.76 0.94
CA VAL A 7 -10.67 2.09 1.04
C VAL A 7 -9.52 2.06 2.03
N GLU A 8 -8.35 2.55 1.60
CA GLU A 8 -7.14 2.73 2.41
C GLU A 8 -6.71 4.21 2.40
N ASP A 9 -5.89 4.62 3.36
CA ASP A 9 -5.28 5.95 3.34
C ASP A 9 -4.14 6.00 2.31
N ILE A 10 -3.17 5.10 2.44
CA ILE A 10 -1.94 5.03 1.65
C ILE A 10 -1.70 3.60 1.21
N VAL A 11 -1.53 3.42 -0.11
CA VAL A 11 -1.08 2.14 -0.66
C VAL A 11 0.43 2.17 -0.84
N THR A 12 1.09 1.15 -0.28
CA THR A 12 2.52 0.87 -0.53
C THR A 12 2.64 -0.37 -1.42
N THR A 13 2.82 -1.54 -0.81
CA THR A 13 2.92 -2.83 -1.52
C THR A 13 1.56 -3.41 -1.92
N GLY A 14 0.47 -2.87 -1.37
CA GLY A 14 -0.90 -3.38 -1.57
C GLY A 14 -1.22 -4.70 -0.88
N LEU A 15 -0.33 -5.22 -0.02
CA LEU A 15 -0.50 -6.52 0.63
C LEU A 15 -1.79 -6.59 1.47
N SER A 16 -2.01 -5.59 2.33
CA SER A 16 -3.19 -5.54 3.20
C SER A 16 -4.51 -5.51 2.41
N ILE A 17 -4.52 -4.85 1.25
CA ILE A 17 -5.69 -4.86 0.34
C ILE A 17 -5.92 -6.26 -0.21
N ARG A 18 -4.88 -6.95 -0.70
CA ARG A 18 -5.01 -8.31 -1.26
C ARG A 18 -5.49 -9.31 -0.20
N GLU A 19 -4.92 -9.27 1.00
CA GLU A 19 -5.39 -10.11 2.13
C GLU A 19 -6.87 -9.84 2.46
N THR A 20 -7.28 -8.56 2.43
CA THR A 20 -8.69 -8.18 2.64
C THR A 20 -9.59 -8.67 1.50
N ILE A 21 -9.14 -8.59 0.26
CA ILE A 21 -9.86 -9.12 -0.92
C ILE A 21 -10.11 -10.61 -0.76
N ASP A 22 -9.09 -11.38 -0.38
CA ASP A 22 -9.18 -12.82 -0.22
C ASP A 22 -10.16 -13.20 0.89
N CYS A 23 -10.10 -12.50 2.04
CA CYS A 23 -11.07 -12.66 3.12
C CYS A 23 -12.51 -12.37 2.68
N LEU A 24 -12.75 -11.27 1.96
CA LEU A 24 -14.08 -10.88 1.50
C LEU A 24 -14.63 -11.84 0.44
N ARG A 25 -13.78 -12.29 -0.50
CA ARG A 25 -14.15 -13.29 -1.50
C ARG A 25 -14.51 -14.62 -0.86
N ALA A 26 -13.79 -15.05 0.18
CA ALA A 26 -14.11 -16.26 0.95
C ALA A 26 -15.48 -16.18 1.66
N LEU A 27 -15.94 -14.97 1.99
CA LEU A 27 -17.28 -14.70 2.54
C LEU A 27 -18.36 -14.52 1.45
N GLY A 28 -18.01 -14.72 0.17
CA GLY A 28 -18.92 -14.60 -0.96
C GLY A 28 -19.20 -13.16 -1.40
N ALA A 29 -18.42 -12.19 -0.96
CA ALA A 29 -18.51 -10.81 -1.43
C ALA A 29 -17.86 -10.63 -2.82
N GLU A 30 -18.36 -9.65 -3.56
CA GLU A 30 -17.82 -9.24 -4.85
C GLU A 30 -17.02 -7.94 -4.64
N VAL A 31 -15.69 -8.04 -4.55
CA VAL A 31 -14.84 -6.85 -4.47
C VAL A 31 -14.67 -6.26 -5.86
N VAL A 32 -15.16 -5.04 -6.07
CA VAL A 32 -15.24 -4.41 -7.40
C VAL A 32 -14.11 -3.42 -7.67
N ALA A 33 -13.54 -2.83 -6.62
CA ALA A 33 -12.43 -1.88 -6.72
C ALA A 33 -11.76 -1.69 -5.34
N ALA A 34 -10.58 -1.09 -5.36
CA ALA A 34 -9.94 -0.47 -4.22
C ALA A 34 -9.73 1.04 -4.48
N ALA A 35 -9.72 1.84 -3.43
CA ALA A 35 -9.43 3.26 -3.50
C ALA A 35 -8.48 3.71 -2.40
N CYS A 36 -7.66 4.72 -2.68
CA CYS A 36 -6.79 5.34 -1.69
C CYS A 36 -6.58 6.83 -1.92
N ILE A 37 -6.08 7.52 -0.88
CA ILE A 37 -5.69 8.92 -1.01
C ILE A 37 -4.35 9.00 -1.76
N ILE A 38 -3.36 8.19 -1.38
CA ILE A 38 -2.02 8.22 -1.99
C ILE A 38 -1.58 6.80 -2.37
N ASP A 39 -1.24 6.60 -3.64
CA ASP A 39 -0.51 5.43 -4.11
C ASP A 39 1.00 5.72 -4.16
N ARG A 40 1.76 5.14 -3.24
CA ARG A 40 3.23 5.28 -3.17
C ARG A 40 3.99 4.40 -4.14
N SER A 41 3.30 3.51 -4.84
CA SER A 41 3.87 2.71 -5.93
C SER A 41 3.86 3.44 -7.26
N ALA A 42 3.13 4.57 -7.37
CA ALA A 42 2.88 5.29 -8.62
C ALA A 42 2.35 4.36 -9.73
N GLY A 43 1.26 3.65 -9.43
CA GLY A 43 0.58 2.74 -10.35
C GLY A 43 1.25 1.38 -10.54
N LYS A 44 2.37 1.10 -9.86
CA LYS A 44 3.12 -0.16 -10.02
C LYS A 44 2.55 -1.31 -9.20
N THR A 45 1.75 -1.03 -8.18
CA THR A 45 1.15 -2.05 -7.31
C THR A 45 -0.10 -2.65 -7.93
N ASP A 46 -0.08 -3.97 -8.13
CA ASP A 46 -1.27 -4.75 -8.47
C ASP A 46 -1.97 -5.27 -7.20
N VAL A 47 -3.22 -4.87 -6.99
CA VAL A 47 -4.06 -5.35 -5.89
C VAL A 47 -5.10 -6.38 -6.33
N GLY A 48 -5.12 -6.79 -7.60
CA GLY A 48 -6.04 -7.79 -8.15
C GLY A 48 -7.45 -7.27 -8.47
N VAL A 49 -7.67 -5.97 -8.31
CA VAL A 49 -8.86 -5.19 -8.72
C VAL A 49 -8.40 -3.78 -9.13
N PRO A 50 -9.23 -2.99 -9.85
CA PRO A 50 -8.89 -1.60 -10.14
C PRO A 50 -8.57 -0.81 -8.87
N LEU A 51 -7.43 -0.14 -8.83
CA LEU A 51 -7.04 0.78 -7.77
C LEU A 51 -7.25 2.22 -8.24
N ILE A 52 -8.01 2.99 -7.49
CA ILE A 52 -8.29 4.40 -7.76
C ILE A 52 -7.56 5.25 -6.71
N ALA A 53 -6.56 6.01 -7.14
CA ALA A 53 -5.80 6.90 -6.25
C ALA A 53 -6.16 8.37 -6.52
N LEU A 54 -6.22 9.19 -5.46
CA LEU A 54 -6.35 10.65 -5.62
C LEU A 54 -5.01 11.30 -6.00
N ALA A 55 -3.90 10.72 -5.53
CA ALA A 55 -2.55 11.13 -5.89
C ALA A 55 -1.62 9.92 -6.03
N GLU A 56 -0.68 10.02 -6.96
CA GLU A 56 0.40 9.06 -7.15
C GLU A 56 1.72 9.72 -6.79
N TYR A 57 2.52 9.06 -5.94
CA TYR A 57 3.81 9.60 -5.52
C TYR A 57 4.82 8.50 -5.25
N GLU A 58 5.70 8.26 -6.21
CA GLU A 58 6.78 7.29 -6.03
C GLU A 58 7.74 7.77 -4.93
N VAL A 59 7.87 6.99 -3.86
CA VAL A 59 8.89 7.24 -2.84
C VAL A 59 10.04 6.25 -3.04
N PRO A 60 11.27 6.74 -3.29
CA PRO A 60 12.41 5.87 -3.53
C PRO A 60 12.70 5.02 -2.28
N ALA A 61 12.83 3.71 -2.51
CA ALA A 61 13.31 2.76 -1.52
C ALA A 61 14.78 2.47 -1.83
N TYR A 62 15.63 2.61 -0.82
CA TYR A 62 17.06 2.36 -0.92
C TYR A 62 17.42 1.11 -0.10
N PRO A 63 18.30 0.24 -0.62
CA PRO A 63 18.98 -0.75 0.22
C PRO A 63 19.71 -0.06 1.37
N ALA A 64 19.76 -0.70 2.54
CA ALA A 64 20.35 -0.12 3.74
C ALA A 64 21.85 0.22 3.57
N ASP A 65 22.54 -0.49 2.70
CA ASP A 65 23.95 -0.30 2.34
C ASP A 65 24.15 0.68 1.16
N ARG A 66 23.08 1.23 0.59
CA ARG A 66 23.12 2.11 -0.61
C ARG A 66 22.23 3.35 -0.45
N LEU A 67 22.29 3.97 0.72
CA LEU A 67 21.62 5.24 0.99
C LEU A 67 22.37 6.42 0.32
N PRO A 68 21.65 7.45 -0.16
CA PRO A 68 22.23 8.76 -0.43
C PRO A 68 22.99 9.29 0.81
N PRO A 69 24.16 9.95 0.66
CA PRO A 69 24.97 10.39 1.79
C PRO A 69 24.20 11.23 2.83
N GLU A 70 23.28 12.07 2.37
CA GLU A 70 22.41 12.91 3.20
C GLU A 70 21.41 12.09 4.02
N LEU A 71 20.93 10.95 3.49
CA LEU A 71 20.05 10.04 4.22
C LEU A 71 20.83 9.13 5.16
N ALA A 72 22.03 8.70 4.78
CA ALA A 72 22.91 7.88 5.62
C ALA A 72 23.35 8.62 6.90
N ALA A 73 23.42 9.94 6.85
CA ALA A 73 23.75 10.79 7.99
C ALA A 73 22.60 10.95 9.01
N ILE A 74 21.39 10.50 8.68
CA ILE A 74 20.20 10.64 9.53
C ILE A 74 19.96 9.31 10.26
N PRO A 75 19.95 9.27 11.61
CA PRO A 75 19.63 8.07 12.35
C PRO A 75 18.23 7.53 11.97
N PRO A 76 18.11 6.24 11.61
CA PRO A 76 16.81 5.68 11.27
C PRO A 76 15.91 5.65 12.51
N VAL A 77 14.69 6.16 12.36
CA VAL A 77 13.66 6.10 13.40
C VAL A 77 12.52 5.23 12.87
N LYS A 78 12.07 4.29 13.70
CA LYS A 78 10.88 3.49 13.41
C LYS A 78 9.65 4.18 14.00
N PRO A 79 8.77 4.79 13.19
CA PRO A 79 7.52 5.35 13.71
C PRO A 79 6.49 4.24 14.00
N GLY A 80 5.55 4.52 14.89
CA GLY A 80 4.40 3.65 15.17
C GLY A 80 4.54 2.73 16.39
N SER A 81 3.50 1.96 16.68
CA SER A 81 3.38 1.15 17.91
C SER A 81 3.93 -0.27 17.81
N ARG A 82 4.23 -0.76 16.60
CA ARG A 82 4.79 -2.09 16.38
C ARG A 82 6.31 -1.99 16.50
N ASN A 83 6.86 -2.50 17.61
CA ASN A 83 8.31 -2.68 17.76
C ASN A 83 8.72 -3.93 16.96
N ILE A 84 9.46 -3.70 15.87
CA ILE A 84 10.21 -4.71 15.13
C ILE A 84 11.64 -4.21 15.08
#